data_AF-A0A8H7M288-F1
#
_entry.id   AF-A0A8H7M288-F1
#
_cell.length_a   1.000
_cell.length_b   1.000
_cell.length_c   1.000
_cell.angle_alpha   90.00
_cell.angle_beta   90.00
_cell.angle_gamma   90.00
#
_symmetry.space_group_name_H-M   'P 1'
#
loop_
_entity.id
_entity.type
_entity.pdbx_description
1 polymer ?
#
loop_
_entity_poly.entity_id
_entity_poly.type
_entity_poly.pdbx_seq_one_letter_code
_entity_poly.pdbx_strand_id
1 'polypeptide(L)'
;MEGQGRTSRYEDEEIEMLIPGERHSNTRFNLRSKTISRTLYFLSFALGILACILVEVLARTTGILPPLKSHQHSLNDSESHFPPADPTNWQPSLFPPDVGYPGPTPTGIEPAVLATAPAYPKHMGSTGLVPPKFIMGTNKTDGFNLFKSWGSLSPWYSVSSAEFGLPDASVEAPETCHITGVHVLHRHGARYPTYDLEWGQPPVLVKKLGSIKSINAIGQLRFLNDWTYTLGAEVLTPFGRGQLYELGVSMRMRYGHLLNNFTESNTIPVFRTESQNRMLESSINFAFGFFGNPIEGQYQQINNTISPWNTCPNANIPAKAFRGLNFVQQWGDVYLKDAVARFKEMAPEVDWTTEDVYSAQKMCAYETVALGYSAFCELFTKEEWDGFDYSHDLGFWYNDAYGSPIGQALGLGWVSELVARLTHTPIEVHNTTTNATMHDNIRFPLNQSIYVDSTHETVFMQIMTALNLTNFASDGQLPITHILPNRKFKSSKIAPFATNMQVQLLSCSSHPEPQIRLIINDGVTPLTTIRGCPEDKDGMCPLKNLLMPKRKQSEHRVLIGHVTEIGRSRKDG
;
A
#
# COMPACT_ATOMS: atom_id res chain seq x y z
N MET A 1 44.80 -51.12 -1.71
CA MET A 1 45.22 -50.78 -3.08
C MET A 1 44.85 -49.34 -3.32
N GLU A 2 45.88 -48.56 -3.60
CA GLU A 2 45.90 -47.12 -3.78
C GLU A 2 45.13 -46.66 -5.03
N GLY A 3 44.73 -45.39 -5.01
CA GLY A 3 44.21 -44.67 -6.17
C GLY A 3 43.99 -43.19 -5.82
N GLN A 4 45.07 -42.42 -5.85
CA GLN A 4 45.13 -40.98 -5.55
C GLN A 4 44.36 -40.10 -6.56
N GLY A 5 43.80 -38.99 -6.04
CA GLY A 5 44.18 -37.65 -6.50
C GLY A 5 43.24 -36.91 -7.46
N ARG A 6 42.53 -35.89 -6.93
CA ARG A 6 42.64 -34.49 -7.39
C ARG A 6 41.80 -33.54 -6.52
N THR A 7 42.49 -32.59 -5.89
CA THR A 7 41.94 -31.37 -5.28
C THR A 7 42.21 -30.17 -6.19
N SER A 8 41.21 -29.32 -6.40
CA SER A 8 41.23 -28.00 -7.05
C SER A 8 40.08 -27.23 -6.38
N ARG A 9 40.24 -26.23 -5.51
CA ARG A 9 40.91 -24.91 -5.58
C ARG A 9 40.36 -24.02 -6.71
N TYR A 10 39.45 -23.11 -6.34
CA TYR A 10 39.16 -21.75 -6.85
C TYR A 10 38.01 -21.24 -5.94
N GLU A 11 38.32 -20.54 -4.83
CA GLU A 11 38.59 -19.09 -4.69
C GLU A 11 37.33 -18.23 -4.80
N ASP A 12 37.01 -17.65 -3.65
CA ASP A 12 36.03 -16.62 -3.37
C ASP A 12 36.39 -15.32 -4.10
N GLU A 13 35.45 -14.77 -4.88
CA GLU A 13 35.51 -13.37 -5.31
C GLU A 13 34.59 -12.53 -4.41
N GLU A 14 35.20 -11.94 -3.38
CA GLU A 14 34.63 -10.80 -2.65
C GLU A 14 34.56 -9.58 -3.59
N ILE A 15 33.36 -9.02 -3.72
CA ILE A 15 33.11 -7.75 -4.40
C ILE A 15 33.60 -6.62 -3.49
N GLU A 16 34.78 -6.07 -3.78
CA GLU A 16 35.31 -4.86 -3.14
C GLU A 16 34.43 -3.64 -3.46
N MET A 17 33.69 -3.17 -2.44
CA MET A 17 33.10 -1.84 -2.40
C MET A 17 34.17 -0.81 -2.01
N LEU A 18 34.50 0.09 -2.93
CA LEU A 18 35.38 1.23 -2.68
C LEU A 18 34.69 2.29 -1.78
N ILE A 19 35.13 2.35 -0.52
CA ILE A 19 34.96 3.50 0.38
C ILE A 19 36.32 4.21 0.50
N PRO A 20 36.45 5.52 0.25
CA PRO A 20 37.70 6.23 0.51
C PRO A 20 37.68 6.88 1.89
N GLY A 21 38.62 6.48 2.75
CA GLY A 21 39.12 7.34 3.82
C GLY A 21 39.57 6.60 5.06
N GLU A 22 40.88 6.39 5.22
CA GLU A 22 41.58 6.90 6.40
C GLU A 22 43.11 6.89 6.25
N ARG A 23 43.72 7.69 7.11
CA ARG A 23 45.10 8.19 7.09
C ARG A 23 46.11 7.09 7.42
N HIS A 24 47.31 7.17 6.84
CA HIS A 24 48.53 6.97 7.62
C HIS A 24 49.78 7.65 7.02
N SER A 25 50.54 8.26 7.94
CA SER A 25 52.00 8.25 8.02
C SER A 25 52.85 9.12 7.09
N ASN A 26 53.42 10.15 7.74
CA ASN A 26 54.65 10.87 7.44
C ASN A 26 55.73 10.09 6.66
N THR A 27 56.11 10.60 5.51
CA THR A 27 57.51 10.57 5.04
C THR A 27 57.82 11.87 4.27
N ARG A 28 58.80 12.63 4.78
CA ARG A 28 59.28 13.87 4.17
C ARG A 28 60.13 13.53 2.94
N PHE A 29 59.65 13.90 1.75
CA PHE A 29 60.51 14.13 0.59
C PHE A 29 60.48 15.62 0.24
N ASN A 30 61.64 16.25 0.41
CA ASN A 30 61.88 17.66 0.12
C ASN A 30 62.11 17.81 -1.39
N LEU A 31 61.06 18.17 -2.13
CA LEU A 31 61.17 18.65 -3.51
C LEU A 31 60.81 20.14 -3.52
N ARG A 32 61.82 20.98 -3.78
CA ARG A 32 61.67 22.41 -4.07
C ARG A 32 60.79 22.55 -5.31
N SER A 33 59.49 22.74 -5.11
CA SER A 33 58.55 23.13 -6.16
C SER A 33 58.38 24.65 -6.15
N LYS A 34 58.62 25.28 -7.31
CA LYS A 34 58.33 26.69 -7.53
C LYS A 34 56.83 26.92 -7.30
N THR A 35 56.49 27.81 -6.38
CA THR A 35 55.12 28.22 -6.07
C THR A 35 54.51 28.94 -7.28
N ILE A 36 53.92 28.18 -8.19
CA ILE A 36 52.94 28.71 -9.14
C ILE A 36 51.66 28.96 -8.34
N SER A 37 51.22 30.22 -8.32
CA SER A 37 50.06 30.69 -7.56
C SER A 37 48.83 29.81 -7.84
N ARG A 38 48.12 29.36 -6.79
CA ARG A 38 46.83 28.63 -6.90
C ARG A 38 45.85 29.32 -7.85
N THR A 39 45.91 30.65 -7.91
CA THR A 39 45.15 31.50 -8.83
C THR A 39 45.39 31.15 -10.30
N LEU A 40 46.63 30.81 -10.67
CA LEU A 40 46.99 30.44 -12.03
C LEU A 40 46.39 29.09 -12.43
N TYR A 41 46.31 28.14 -11.49
CA TYR A 41 45.63 26.86 -11.72
C TYR A 41 44.12 27.03 -11.89
N PHE A 42 43.48 27.84 -11.05
CA PHE A 42 42.06 28.15 -11.20
C PHE A 42 41.76 28.89 -12.51
N LEU A 43 42.59 29.85 -12.89
CA LEU A 43 42.47 30.55 -14.18
C LEU A 43 42.68 29.61 -15.36
N SER A 44 43.68 28.73 -15.31
CA SER A 44 43.95 27.77 -16.37
C SER A 44 42.81 26.74 -16.50
N PHE A 45 42.23 26.30 -15.39
CA PHE A 45 41.07 25.40 -15.38
C PHE A 45 39.80 26.09 -15.92
N ALA A 46 39.51 27.31 -15.48
CA ALA A 46 38.38 28.10 -15.96
C ALA A 46 38.49 28.43 -17.45
N LEU A 47 39.70 28.78 -17.93
CA LEU A 47 39.97 28.99 -19.35
C LEU A 47 39.86 27.69 -20.16
N GLY A 48 40.24 26.55 -19.58
CA GLY A 48 40.03 25.23 -20.19
C GLY A 48 38.56 24.90 -20.38
N ILE A 49 37.73 25.15 -19.35
CA ILE A 49 36.27 24.96 -19.45
C ILE A 49 35.67 25.89 -20.50
N LEU A 50 36.03 27.17 -20.49
CA LEU A 50 35.56 28.14 -21.48
C LEU A 50 35.97 27.74 -22.90
N ALA A 51 37.19 27.25 -23.10
CA ALA A 51 37.65 26.77 -24.39
C ALA A 51 36.86 25.53 -24.85
N CYS A 52 36.58 24.58 -23.97
CA CYS A 52 35.74 23.42 -24.29
C CYS A 52 34.32 23.83 -24.68
N ILE A 53 33.69 24.75 -23.93
CA ILE A 53 32.36 25.28 -24.24
C ILE A 53 32.38 26.01 -25.58
N LEU A 54 33.41 26.82 -25.85
CA LEU A 54 33.53 27.56 -27.10
C LEU A 54 33.68 26.63 -28.30
N VAL A 55 34.52 25.58 -28.17
CA VAL A 55 34.72 24.55 -29.21
C VAL A 55 33.43 23.77 -29.42
N GLU A 56 32.70 23.45 -28.37
CA GLU A 56 31.43 22.71 -28.48
C GLU A 56 30.34 23.57 -29.15
N VAL A 57 30.25 24.85 -28.80
CA VAL A 57 29.34 25.82 -29.45
C VAL A 57 29.72 26.01 -30.91
N LEU A 58 31.00 26.23 -31.21
CA LEU A 58 31.50 26.37 -32.58
C LEU A 58 31.20 25.11 -33.41
N ALA A 59 31.55 23.93 -32.91
CA ALA A 59 31.29 22.66 -33.58
C ALA A 59 29.80 22.40 -33.83
N ARG A 60 28.91 22.87 -32.95
CA ARG A 60 27.45 22.82 -33.16
C ARG A 60 26.97 23.86 -34.17
N THR A 61 27.52 25.08 -34.18
CA THR A 61 27.16 26.14 -35.14
C THR A 61 27.65 25.85 -36.56
N THR A 62 28.77 25.13 -36.71
CA THR A 62 29.33 24.73 -38.01
C THR A 62 28.82 23.37 -38.48
N GLY A 63 27.88 22.75 -37.75
CA GLY A 63 27.24 21.48 -38.12
C GLY A 63 28.12 20.23 -37.98
N ILE A 64 29.26 20.32 -37.29
CA ILE A 64 30.17 19.19 -37.01
C ILE A 64 29.59 18.30 -35.90
N LEU A 65 28.91 18.91 -34.92
CA LEU A 65 28.13 18.22 -33.89
C LEU A 65 26.64 18.48 -34.11
N PRO A 66 25.77 17.46 -33.95
CA PRO A 66 24.33 17.68 -33.99
C PRO A 66 23.88 18.63 -32.87
N PRO A 67 22.76 19.37 -33.05
CA PRO A 67 22.14 20.12 -31.96
C PRO A 67 21.80 19.19 -30.80
N LEU A 68 21.83 19.70 -29.56
CA LEU A 68 21.34 18.97 -28.38
C LEU A 68 19.86 18.64 -28.62
N LYS A 69 19.61 17.44 -29.13
CA LYS A 69 18.26 16.89 -29.13
C LYS A 69 17.91 16.62 -27.68
N SER A 70 17.01 17.41 -27.11
CA SER A 70 16.14 16.84 -26.09
C SER A 70 15.43 15.67 -26.77
N HIS A 71 15.72 14.45 -26.36
CA HIS A 71 14.93 13.30 -26.77
C HIS A 71 13.54 13.44 -26.16
N GLN A 72 12.69 14.29 -26.75
CA GLN A 72 11.24 14.16 -26.64
C GLN A 72 10.87 13.06 -27.62
N HIS A 73 10.76 11.83 -27.10
CA HIS A 73 9.88 10.88 -27.75
C HIS A 73 8.46 11.42 -27.54
N SER A 74 7.92 12.14 -28.52
CA SER A 74 6.47 12.30 -28.62
C SER A 74 5.92 10.91 -28.93
N LEU A 75 5.36 10.25 -27.92
CA LEU A 75 4.37 9.21 -28.20
C LEU A 75 3.32 9.90 -29.09
N ASN A 76 3.07 9.36 -30.29
CA ASN A 76 2.02 9.91 -31.14
C ASN A 76 0.72 9.97 -30.32
N ASP A 77 0.08 11.14 -30.27
CA ASP A 77 -1.17 11.43 -29.54
C ASP A 77 -2.40 10.61 -29.99
N SER A 78 -2.21 9.51 -30.73
CA SER A 78 -3.27 8.54 -30.90
C SER A 78 -3.40 7.72 -29.62
N GLU A 79 -4.18 8.21 -28.67
CA GLU A 79 -4.74 7.41 -27.58
C GLU A 79 -5.47 6.21 -28.20
N SER A 80 -4.75 5.10 -28.36
CA SER A 80 -5.33 3.87 -28.88
C SER A 80 -5.75 3.02 -27.69
N HIS A 81 -7.05 2.77 -27.58
CA HIS A 81 -7.56 1.81 -26.60
C HIS A 81 -7.23 0.39 -27.06
N PHE A 82 -6.61 -0.38 -26.16
CA PHE A 82 -6.38 -1.81 -26.35
C PHE A 82 -7.37 -2.63 -25.48
N PRO A 83 -7.95 -3.72 -26.02
CA PRO A 83 -7.90 -4.13 -27.42
C PRO A 83 -8.65 -3.16 -28.34
N PRO A 84 -8.33 -3.10 -29.64
CA PRO A 84 -9.13 -2.37 -30.62
C PRO A 84 -10.59 -2.86 -30.61
N ALA A 85 -11.55 -2.00 -30.96
CA ALA A 85 -12.97 -2.36 -30.98
C ALA A 85 -13.28 -3.51 -31.96
N ASP A 86 -12.68 -3.45 -33.16
CA ASP A 86 -12.85 -4.44 -34.22
C ASP A 86 -11.47 -4.93 -34.71
N PRO A 87 -10.80 -5.82 -33.95
CA PRO A 87 -9.50 -6.37 -34.34
C PRO A 87 -9.66 -7.22 -35.61
N THR A 88 -8.99 -6.82 -36.69
CA THR A 88 -9.07 -7.48 -38.01
C THR A 88 -8.57 -8.93 -38.02
N ASN A 89 -7.85 -9.33 -36.98
CA ASN A 89 -7.26 -10.65 -36.80
C ASN A 89 -7.98 -11.50 -35.74
N TRP A 90 -9.14 -11.10 -35.22
CA TRP A 90 -9.89 -11.90 -34.25
C TRP A 90 -10.61 -13.08 -34.91
N GLN A 91 -9.90 -14.20 -35.01
CA GLN A 91 -10.39 -15.46 -35.56
C GLN A 91 -10.25 -16.58 -34.52
N PRO A 92 -11.04 -16.58 -33.42
CA PRO A 92 -10.84 -17.49 -32.28
C PRO A 92 -10.96 -18.98 -32.65
N SER A 93 -11.67 -19.31 -33.73
CA SER A 93 -11.72 -20.68 -34.27
C SER A 93 -10.37 -21.20 -34.76
N LEU A 94 -9.45 -20.33 -35.19
CA LEU A 94 -8.09 -20.67 -35.61
C LEU A 94 -7.10 -20.71 -34.44
N PHE A 95 -7.49 -20.19 -33.28
CA PHE A 95 -6.66 -20.11 -32.06
C PHE A 95 -7.44 -20.68 -30.86
N PRO A 96 -7.76 -21.99 -30.85
CA PRO A 96 -8.48 -22.60 -29.74
C PRO A 96 -7.67 -22.45 -28.44
N PRO A 97 -8.31 -22.09 -27.30
CA PRO A 97 -7.61 -21.90 -26.03
C PRO A 97 -7.18 -23.23 -25.37
N ASP A 98 -7.84 -24.33 -25.73
CA ASP A 98 -7.46 -25.67 -25.31
C ASP A 98 -6.27 -26.15 -26.14
N VAL A 99 -5.12 -26.27 -25.48
CA VAL A 99 -3.86 -26.74 -26.08
C VAL A 99 -3.75 -28.27 -26.09
N GLY A 100 -4.80 -28.99 -25.66
CA GLY A 100 -4.85 -30.43 -25.60
C GLY A 100 -4.14 -30.99 -24.36
N TYR A 101 -3.39 -32.09 -24.53
CA TYR A 101 -2.70 -32.75 -23.42
C TYR A 101 -1.56 -31.88 -22.87
N PRO A 102 -1.63 -31.40 -21.61
CA PRO A 102 -0.64 -30.49 -21.05
C PRO A 102 0.68 -31.19 -20.64
N GLY A 103 0.79 -32.51 -20.82
CA GLY A 103 1.85 -33.30 -20.19
C GLY A 103 1.52 -33.68 -18.75
N PRO A 104 2.39 -34.45 -18.08
CA PRO A 104 2.27 -34.72 -16.66
C PRO A 104 2.50 -33.43 -15.85
N THR A 105 1.56 -33.07 -14.98
CA THR A 105 1.60 -31.85 -14.16
C THR A 105 1.60 -32.15 -12.64
N PRO A 106 2.51 -33.01 -12.11
CA PRO A 106 2.58 -33.23 -10.68
C PRO A 106 3.01 -31.94 -9.96
N THR A 107 2.32 -31.59 -8.88
CA THR A 107 2.69 -30.48 -8.00
C THR A 107 3.54 -30.96 -6.82
N GLY A 108 4.34 -30.07 -6.25
CA GLY A 108 5.07 -30.32 -5.01
C GLY A 108 4.20 -30.18 -3.77
N ILE A 109 4.83 -30.27 -2.60
CA ILE A 109 4.16 -29.93 -1.33
C ILE A 109 3.87 -28.43 -1.23
N GLU A 110 2.90 -28.08 -0.40
CA GLU A 110 2.57 -26.68 -0.13
C GLU A 110 3.68 -25.93 0.61
N PRO A 111 3.94 -24.65 0.28
CA PRO A 111 4.95 -23.85 0.95
C PRO A 111 4.51 -23.39 2.35
N ALA A 112 5.51 -23.15 3.21
CA ALA A 112 5.34 -22.69 4.59
C ALA A 112 6.47 -21.74 4.99
N VAL A 113 6.72 -20.69 4.19
CA VAL A 113 7.94 -19.86 4.32
C VAL A 113 8.10 -19.22 5.70
N LEU A 114 6.99 -18.94 6.42
CA LEU A 114 7.02 -18.38 7.78
C LEU A 114 7.49 -19.38 8.85
N ALA A 115 7.58 -20.66 8.52
CA ALA A 115 8.06 -21.72 9.40
C ALA A 115 9.41 -22.31 8.94
N THR A 116 9.74 -22.18 7.65
CA THR A 116 10.90 -22.89 7.06
C THR A 116 12.04 -21.98 6.61
N ALA A 117 11.80 -20.70 6.36
CA ALA A 117 12.84 -19.79 5.89
C ALA A 117 13.61 -19.14 7.05
N PRO A 118 14.92 -18.91 6.90
CA PRO A 118 15.72 -18.19 7.88
C PRO A 118 15.53 -16.67 7.83
N ALA A 119 14.77 -16.17 6.85
CA ALA A 119 14.51 -14.76 6.67
C ALA A 119 13.18 -14.52 5.93
N TYR A 120 12.56 -13.41 6.28
CA TYR A 120 11.30 -12.96 5.72
C TYR A 120 11.48 -12.15 4.40
N PRO A 121 10.79 -12.52 3.29
CA PRO A 121 10.87 -11.79 2.03
C PRO A 121 10.11 -10.45 2.12
N LYS A 122 10.85 -9.33 2.09
CA LYS A 122 10.27 -7.97 2.16
C LYS A 122 9.82 -7.47 0.79
N HIS A 123 8.65 -6.85 0.73
CA HIS A 123 8.08 -6.19 -0.43
C HIS A 123 8.48 -4.70 -0.47
N MET A 124 9.10 -4.27 -1.58
CA MET A 124 9.56 -2.88 -1.74
C MET A 124 8.49 -1.94 -2.28
N GLY A 125 7.48 -2.48 -2.96
CA GLY A 125 6.26 -1.75 -3.36
C GLY A 125 6.28 -1.04 -4.71
N SER A 126 7.40 -1.00 -5.44
CA SER A 126 7.51 -0.13 -6.62
C SER A 126 8.07 -0.80 -7.87
N THR A 127 7.88 -2.11 -8.02
CA THR A 127 8.36 -2.85 -9.20
C THR A 127 7.75 -2.25 -10.48
N GLY A 128 8.60 -1.84 -11.41
CA GLY A 128 8.17 -1.25 -12.69
C GLY A 128 7.73 0.22 -12.63
N LEU A 129 7.79 0.87 -11.46
CA LEU A 129 7.52 2.31 -11.32
C LEU A 129 8.83 3.10 -11.30
N VAL A 130 8.85 4.25 -11.97
CA VAL A 130 10.04 5.11 -12.09
C VAL A 130 9.84 6.34 -11.20
N PRO A 131 10.67 6.54 -10.15
CA PRO A 131 10.62 7.77 -9.37
C PRO A 131 11.15 8.95 -10.19
N PRO A 132 10.78 10.19 -9.86
CA PRO A 132 11.37 11.39 -10.47
C PRO A 132 12.89 11.40 -10.32
N LYS A 133 13.58 12.05 -11.26
CA LYS A 133 15.06 12.11 -11.21
C LYS A 133 15.57 12.92 -10.03
N PHE A 134 14.80 13.93 -9.63
CA PHE A 134 15.14 14.83 -8.55
C PHE A 134 13.87 15.36 -7.89
N ILE A 135 13.89 15.49 -6.57
CA ILE A 135 12.86 16.15 -5.78
C ILE A 135 13.52 17.32 -5.07
N MET A 136 12.95 18.52 -5.22
CA MET A 136 13.47 19.73 -4.59
C MET A 136 13.52 19.54 -3.06
N GLY A 137 14.63 19.93 -2.42
CA GLY A 137 14.81 19.72 -0.98
C GLY A 137 15.29 18.33 -0.59
N THR A 138 15.69 17.48 -1.55
CA THR A 138 16.33 16.18 -1.28
C THR A 138 17.79 16.14 -1.73
N ASN A 139 18.59 15.41 -0.97
CA ASN A 139 19.97 15.05 -1.26
C ASN A 139 20.07 13.52 -1.43
N LYS A 140 21.13 13.04 -2.09
CA LYS A 140 21.35 11.59 -2.30
C LYS A 140 21.38 10.76 -1.00
N THR A 141 21.60 11.39 0.14
CA THR A 141 21.73 10.74 1.46
C THR A 141 20.46 10.77 2.30
N ASP A 142 19.42 11.49 1.89
CA ASP A 142 18.29 11.82 2.79
C ASP A 142 17.29 10.67 2.95
N GLY A 143 17.46 9.56 2.22
CA GLY A 143 16.61 8.36 2.33
C GLY A 143 15.13 8.57 1.96
N PHE A 144 14.78 9.76 1.42
CA PHE A 144 13.41 10.10 1.06
C PHE A 144 12.89 9.17 -0.04
N ASN A 145 11.68 8.66 0.15
CA ASN A 145 11.01 7.79 -0.82
C ASN A 145 9.63 8.36 -1.12
N LEU A 146 9.48 8.89 -2.34
CA LEU A 146 8.23 9.48 -2.81
C LEU A 146 7.07 8.47 -2.77
N PHE A 147 7.31 7.23 -3.17
CA PHE A 147 6.28 6.19 -3.18
C PHE A 147 5.76 5.84 -1.79
N LYS A 148 6.48 6.20 -0.73
CA LYS A 148 6.07 6.07 0.68
C LYS A 148 5.52 7.37 1.28
N SER A 149 5.30 8.39 0.45
CA SER A 149 4.89 9.75 0.83
C SER A 149 3.65 10.22 0.05
N TRP A 150 2.81 9.27 -0.37
CA TRP A 150 1.54 9.54 -1.07
C TRP A 150 0.31 9.19 -0.21
N GLY A 151 0.49 9.07 1.11
CA GLY A 151 -0.58 8.61 1.99
C GLY A 151 -1.17 7.29 1.53
N SER A 152 -2.50 7.19 1.51
CA SER A 152 -3.20 5.98 1.03
C SER A 152 -3.01 5.68 -0.47
N LEU A 153 -2.45 6.58 -1.27
CA LEU A 153 -2.14 6.33 -2.69
C LEU A 153 -0.75 5.71 -2.89
N SER A 154 0.03 5.57 -1.83
CA SER A 154 1.27 4.80 -1.85
C SER A 154 1.02 3.36 -2.30
N PRO A 155 1.86 2.77 -3.15
CA PRO A 155 1.90 1.33 -3.33
C PRO A 155 2.25 0.60 -2.02
N TRP A 156 1.68 -0.59 -1.79
CA TRP A 156 2.00 -1.43 -0.63
C TRP A 156 3.49 -1.80 -0.56
N TYR A 157 4.08 -1.65 0.62
CA TYR A 157 5.43 -2.11 0.96
C TYR A 157 5.43 -2.75 2.36
N SER A 158 6.46 -3.55 2.66
CA SER A 158 6.65 -4.12 4.00
C SER A 158 7.03 -3.03 5.01
N VAL A 159 6.26 -2.95 6.09
CA VAL A 159 6.47 -2.07 7.22
C VAL A 159 7.18 -2.84 8.33
N SER A 160 8.19 -2.23 8.96
CA SER A 160 8.85 -2.85 10.12
C SER A 160 7.92 -2.84 11.33
N SER A 161 7.90 -3.92 12.10
CA SER A 161 7.19 -3.99 13.39
C SER A 161 7.60 -2.88 14.37
N ALA A 162 8.83 -2.35 14.26
CA ALA A 162 9.29 -1.19 15.03
C ALA A 162 8.40 0.05 14.86
N GLU A 163 7.86 0.24 13.65
CA GLU A 163 6.97 1.35 13.33
C GLU A 163 5.64 1.27 14.09
N PHE A 164 5.26 0.07 14.52
CA PHE A 164 4.04 -0.20 15.30
C PHE A 164 4.31 -0.41 16.79
N GLY A 165 5.57 -0.26 17.23
CA GLY A 165 5.97 -0.33 18.64
C GLY A 165 6.56 -1.66 19.08
N LEU A 166 6.88 -2.57 18.16
CA LEU A 166 7.52 -3.87 18.44
C LEU A 166 8.81 -4.04 17.63
N PRO A 167 9.94 -3.44 18.04
CA PRO A 167 11.16 -3.41 17.23
C PRO A 167 11.77 -4.79 16.93
N ASP A 168 11.57 -5.76 17.83
CA ASP A 168 12.17 -7.09 17.74
C ASP A 168 11.21 -8.14 17.18
N ALA A 169 9.95 -7.78 16.91
CA ALA A 169 8.96 -8.74 16.43
C ALA A 169 9.14 -9.05 14.94
N SER A 170 9.16 -10.34 14.61
CA SER A 170 9.17 -10.85 13.23
C SER A 170 7.79 -11.35 12.78
N VAL A 171 7.58 -11.35 11.46
CA VAL A 171 6.39 -11.93 10.80
C VAL A 171 6.40 -13.46 10.88
N GLU A 172 7.59 -14.06 11.00
CA GLU A 172 7.75 -15.50 11.22
C GLU A 172 7.00 -15.95 12.49
N ALA A 173 6.56 -17.21 12.52
CA ALA A 173 5.99 -17.76 13.74
C ALA A 173 7.09 -17.83 14.82
N PRO A 174 6.82 -17.44 16.09
CA PRO A 174 7.79 -17.63 17.17
C PRO A 174 8.20 -19.11 17.29
N GLU A 175 9.44 -19.40 17.72
CA GLU A 175 10.04 -20.75 17.66
C GLU A 175 9.18 -21.87 18.29
N THR A 176 8.42 -21.56 19.35
CA THR A 176 7.57 -22.53 20.05
C THR A 176 6.16 -22.64 19.48
N CYS A 177 5.87 -21.90 18.42
CA CYS A 177 4.54 -21.73 17.85
C CYS A 177 4.48 -22.22 16.41
N HIS A 178 3.32 -22.74 16.02
CA HIS A 178 2.99 -23.00 14.63
C HIS A 178 1.65 -22.38 14.28
N ILE A 179 1.52 -21.94 13.03
CA ILE A 179 0.32 -21.28 12.52
C ILE A 179 -0.70 -22.36 12.19
N THR A 180 -1.90 -22.24 12.75
CA THR A 180 -3.00 -23.20 12.56
C THR A 180 -4.16 -22.62 11.74
N GLY A 181 -4.19 -21.30 11.58
CA GLY A 181 -5.18 -20.62 10.76
C GLY A 181 -4.80 -19.17 10.46
N VAL A 182 -5.44 -18.58 9.44
CA VAL A 182 -5.27 -17.18 9.09
C VAL A 182 -6.55 -16.55 8.54
N HIS A 183 -6.82 -15.31 8.96
CA HIS A 183 -7.75 -14.42 8.28
C HIS A 183 -6.96 -13.32 7.56
N VAL A 184 -7.07 -13.27 6.24
CA VAL A 184 -6.49 -12.22 5.41
C VAL A 184 -7.59 -11.23 5.06
N LEU A 185 -7.36 -9.96 5.37
CA LEU A 185 -8.17 -8.85 4.88
C LEU A 185 -7.27 -7.97 4.01
N HIS A 186 -7.61 -7.76 2.75
CA HIS A 186 -6.80 -6.91 1.86
C HIS A 186 -7.60 -5.82 1.17
N ARG A 187 -6.95 -4.70 0.87
CA ARG A 187 -7.51 -3.64 0.02
C ARG A 187 -7.34 -4.02 -1.45
N HIS A 188 -8.13 -3.40 -2.32
CA HIS A 188 -7.78 -3.32 -3.73
C HIS A 188 -6.37 -2.73 -3.98
N GLY A 189 -5.81 -3.10 -5.12
CA GLY A 189 -4.55 -2.56 -5.64
C GLY A 189 -4.70 -1.15 -6.21
N ALA A 190 -3.62 -0.66 -6.81
CA ALA A 190 -3.62 0.63 -7.48
C ALA A 190 -4.67 0.69 -8.59
N ARG A 191 -5.33 1.83 -8.67
CA ARG A 191 -6.44 2.08 -9.59
C ARG A 191 -6.27 3.43 -10.24
N TYR A 192 -7.03 3.64 -11.31
CA TYR A 192 -7.26 4.98 -11.82
C TYR A 192 -7.99 5.87 -10.78
N PRO A 193 -7.95 7.21 -10.98
CA PRO A 193 -8.76 8.13 -10.18
C PRO A 193 -10.24 7.77 -10.22
N THR A 194 -11.00 8.26 -9.25
CA THR A 194 -12.46 8.22 -9.36
C THR A 194 -12.93 9.26 -10.39
N TYR A 195 -14.11 9.05 -11.00
CA TYR A 195 -14.59 9.91 -12.11
C TYR A 195 -15.21 11.24 -11.66
N ASP A 196 -15.46 11.37 -10.37
CA ASP A 196 -16.15 12.49 -9.76
C ASP A 196 -15.27 13.74 -9.62
N LEU A 197 -15.92 14.90 -9.63
CA LEU A 197 -15.29 16.21 -9.44
C LEU A 197 -15.24 16.59 -7.95
N GLU A 198 -14.89 15.64 -7.08
CA GLU A 198 -14.61 15.91 -5.68
C GLU A 198 -13.34 16.75 -5.52
N TRP A 199 -13.29 17.47 -4.40
CA TRP A 199 -12.21 18.41 -4.12
C TRP A 199 -10.83 17.76 -4.26
N GLY A 200 -9.98 18.38 -5.07
CA GLY A 200 -8.60 17.97 -5.20
C GLY A 200 -8.40 16.64 -5.95
N GLN A 201 -9.41 16.14 -6.69
CA GLN A 201 -9.23 14.99 -7.57
C GLN A 201 -8.62 15.39 -8.94
N PRO A 202 -7.91 14.50 -9.62
CA PRO A 202 -7.35 14.76 -10.95
C PRO A 202 -8.35 15.34 -11.99
N PRO A 203 -9.61 14.87 -12.10
CA PRO A 203 -10.57 15.44 -13.05
C PRO A 203 -10.88 16.93 -12.84
N VAL A 204 -10.72 17.47 -11.62
CA VAL A 204 -10.87 18.90 -11.33
C VAL A 204 -9.81 19.71 -12.08
N LEU A 205 -8.54 19.28 -11.99
CA LEU A 205 -7.43 19.94 -12.68
C LEU A 205 -7.58 19.82 -14.20
N VAL A 206 -7.99 18.65 -14.70
CA VAL A 206 -8.25 18.44 -16.13
C VAL A 206 -9.31 19.43 -16.63
N LYS A 207 -10.41 19.59 -15.88
CA LYS A 207 -11.47 20.54 -16.21
C LYS A 207 -10.96 21.99 -16.21
N LYS A 208 -10.13 22.38 -15.23
CA LYS A 208 -9.50 23.72 -15.17
C LYS A 208 -8.64 23.95 -16.41
N LEU A 209 -7.67 23.06 -16.68
CA LEU A 209 -6.72 23.22 -17.78
C LEU A 209 -7.41 23.20 -19.15
N GLY A 210 -8.42 22.34 -19.34
CA GLY A 210 -9.19 22.26 -20.58
C GLY A 210 -10.05 23.50 -20.88
N SER A 211 -10.27 24.39 -19.91
CA SER A 211 -10.99 25.65 -20.12
C SER A 211 -10.10 26.79 -20.67
N ILE A 212 -8.79 26.56 -20.76
CA ILE A 212 -7.79 27.57 -21.10
C ILE A 212 -7.32 27.36 -22.53
N LYS A 213 -7.36 28.42 -23.36
CA LYS A 213 -7.01 28.34 -24.78
C LYS A 213 -5.52 28.02 -25.01
N SER A 214 -4.63 28.62 -24.21
CA SER A 214 -3.19 28.36 -24.26
C SER A 214 -2.63 28.59 -22.86
N ILE A 215 -2.05 27.55 -22.25
CA ILE A 215 -1.53 27.60 -20.88
C ILE A 215 -0.26 28.48 -20.82
N ASN A 216 0.54 28.49 -21.91
CA ASN A 216 1.79 29.23 -22.02
C ASN A 216 2.75 28.98 -20.83
N ALA A 217 2.77 27.73 -20.33
CA ALA A 217 3.54 27.37 -19.16
C ALA A 217 5.06 27.42 -19.45
N ILE A 218 5.82 27.85 -18.46
CA ILE A 218 7.28 27.94 -18.46
C ILE A 218 7.87 27.13 -17.31
N GLY A 219 9.20 27.05 -17.26
CA GLY A 219 9.91 26.36 -16.17
C GLY A 219 9.52 24.89 -16.06
N GLN A 220 9.29 24.42 -14.84
CA GLN A 220 8.91 23.03 -14.57
C GLN A 220 7.51 22.69 -15.09
N LEU A 221 6.62 23.67 -15.25
CA LEU A 221 5.27 23.45 -15.79
C LEU A 221 5.22 23.42 -17.32
N ARG A 222 6.33 23.65 -18.03
CA ARG A 222 6.34 23.74 -19.49
C ARG A 222 5.73 22.50 -20.16
N PHE A 223 5.82 21.31 -19.55
CA PHE A 223 5.23 20.09 -20.08
C PHE A 223 3.69 20.19 -20.20
N LEU A 224 3.02 21.05 -19.42
CA LEU A 224 1.57 21.23 -19.47
C LEU A 224 1.08 21.77 -20.83
N ASN A 225 1.94 22.42 -21.61
CA ASN A 225 1.56 22.92 -22.93
C ASN A 225 1.24 21.80 -23.92
N ASP A 226 1.84 20.63 -23.74
CA ASP A 226 1.69 19.46 -24.60
C ASP A 226 1.08 18.25 -23.84
N TRP A 227 0.70 18.44 -22.58
CA TRP A 227 0.21 17.36 -21.73
C TRP A 227 -1.25 17.05 -22.03
N THR A 228 -1.56 15.76 -22.14
CA THR A 228 -2.91 15.22 -22.34
C THR A 228 -3.28 14.27 -21.20
N TYR A 229 -4.54 14.35 -20.76
CA TYR A 229 -5.03 13.49 -19.69
C TYR A 229 -5.44 12.12 -20.26
N THR A 230 -4.60 11.11 -20.01
CA THR A 230 -4.74 9.76 -20.58
C THR A 230 -5.26 8.71 -19.58
N LEU A 231 -5.60 9.12 -18.36
CA LEU A 231 -6.02 8.19 -17.31
C LEU A 231 -7.48 7.78 -17.48
N GLY A 232 -7.76 6.50 -17.24
CA GLY A 232 -9.11 5.99 -17.09
C GLY A 232 -9.75 6.41 -15.76
N ALA A 233 -10.80 5.69 -15.34
CA ALA A 233 -11.48 5.92 -14.07
C ALA A 233 -11.83 4.60 -13.37
N GLU A 234 -11.85 4.64 -12.03
CA GLU A 234 -12.33 3.61 -11.07
C GLU A 234 -11.57 2.27 -11.04
N VAL A 235 -11.23 1.70 -12.19
CA VAL A 235 -10.73 0.33 -12.34
C VAL A 235 -9.25 0.20 -11.99
N LEU A 236 -8.82 -1.03 -11.72
CA LEU A 236 -7.41 -1.32 -11.43
C LEU A 236 -6.51 -0.97 -12.60
N THR A 237 -5.32 -0.44 -12.30
CA THR A 237 -4.27 -0.27 -13.30
C THR A 237 -3.56 -1.62 -13.55
N PRO A 238 -2.77 -1.77 -14.62
CA PRO A 238 -1.91 -2.94 -14.79
C PRO A 238 -1.00 -3.19 -13.58
N PHE A 239 -0.39 -2.13 -13.03
CA PHE A 239 0.40 -2.21 -11.81
C PHE A 239 -0.43 -2.71 -10.63
N GLY A 240 -1.64 -2.16 -10.42
CA GLY A 240 -2.53 -2.59 -9.35
C GLY A 240 -2.92 -4.06 -9.43
N ARG A 241 -3.27 -4.57 -10.62
CA ARG A 241 -3.51 -6.01 -10.84
C ARG A 241 -2.31 -6.85 -10.44
N GLY A 242 -1.11 -6.44 -10.85
CA GLY A 242 0.15 -7.06 -10.43
C GLY A 242 0.35 -7.08 -8.92
N GLN A 243 0.01 -6.00 -8.21
CA GLN A 243 0.11 -5.96 -6.73
C GLN A 243 -0.74 -7.05 -6.05
N LEU A 244 -1.97 -7.30 -6.51
CA LEU A 244 -2.81 -8.34 -5.91
C LEU A 244 -2.35 -9.74 -6.30
N TYR A 245 -1.86 -9.93 -7.53
CA TYR A 245 -1.27 -11.20 -7.92
C TYR A 245 -0.08 -11.54 -7.01
N GLU A 246 0.86 -10.62 -6.86
CA GLU A 246 2.01 -10.78 -5.95
C GLU A 246 1.57 -10.97 -4.49
N LEU A 247 0.52 -10.27 -4.05
CA LEU A 247 -0.05 -10.48 -2.72
C LEU A 247 -0.60 -11.92 -2.57
N GLY A 248 -1.29 -12.44 -3.59
CA GLY A 248 -1.79 -13.82 -3.63
C GLY A 248 -0.66 -14.85 -3.55
N VAL A 249 0.39 -14.67 -4.37
CA VAL A 249 1.61 -15.50 -4.33
C VAL A 249 2.23 -15.46 -2.93
N SER A 250 2.40 -14.26 -2.37
CA SER A 250 2.96 -14.03 -1.04
C SER A 250 2.15 -14.76 0.04
N MET A 251 0.81 -14.66 0.03
CA MET A 251 -0.03 -15.37 1.00
C MET A 251 0.02 -16.89 0.82
N ARG A 252 0.10 -17.38 -0.43
CA ARG A 252 0.29 -18.81 -0.70
C ARG A 252 1.62 -19.30 -0.16
N MET A 253 2.71 -18.58 -0.40
CA MET A 253 4.04 -18.93 0.12
C MET A 253 4.09 -18.99 1.66
N ARG A 254 3.34 -18.11 2.34
CA ARG A 254 3.25 -18.05 3.81
C ARG A 254 2.37 -19.14 4.41
N TYR A 255 1.20 -19.34 3.83
CA TYR A 255 0.10 -20.07 4.45
C TYR A 255 -0.37 -21.29 3.64
N GLY A 256 0.29 -21.64 2.54
CA GLY A 256 -0.11 -22.72 1.65
C GLY A 256 -0.28 -24.05 2.36
N HIS A 257 0.59 -24.36 3.32
CA HIS A 257 0.49 -25.57 4.15
C HIS A 257 -0.88 -25.74 4.85
N LEU A 258 -1.61 -24.65 5.14
CA LEU A 258 -2.95 -24.72 5.74
C LEU A 258 -4.01 -25.28 4.77
N LEU A 259 -3.70 -25.36 3.47
CA LEU A 259 -4.55 -25.99 2.46
C LEU A 259 -4.63 -27.51 2.61
N ASN A 260 -3.67 -28.13 3.29
CA ASN A 260 -3.75 -29.55 3.64
C ASN A 260 -5.02 -29.86 4.43
N ASN A 261 -5.47 -28.96 5.31
CA ASN A 261 -6.72 -29.12 6.06
C ASN A 261 -7.96 -29.19 5.15
N PHE A 262 -7.93 -28.49 4.01
CA PHE A 262 -9.01 -28.52 3.01
C PHE A 262 -8.98 -29.83 2.21
N THR A 263 -7.79 -30.30 1.83
CA THR A 263 -7.59 -31.62 1.21
C THR A 263 -8.07 -32.75 2.13
N GLU A 264 -7.69 -32.73 3.41
CA GLU A 264 -8.07 -33.73 4.40
C GLU A 264 -9.58 -33.75 4.67
N SER A 265 -10.22 -32.58 4.71
CA SER A 265 -11.66 -32.45 4.92
C SER A 265 -12.49 -32.58 3.64
N ASN A 266 -11.83 -32.72 2.47
CA ASN A 266 -12.47 -32.71 1.15
C ASN A 266 -13.37 -31.47 0.94
N THR A 267 -12.83 -30.29 1.26
CA THR A 267 -13.51 -28.98 1.11
C THR A 267 -12.65 -27.99 0.33
N ILE A 268 -13.21 -26.82 0.02
CA ILE A 268 -12.49 -25.70 -0.61
C ILE A 268 -12.74 -24.40 0.17
N PRO A 269 -11.79 -23.45 0.15
CA PRO A 269 -11.91 -22.19 0.88
C PRO A 269 -13.02 -21.28 0.34
N VAL A 270 -13.56 -20.43 1.22
CA VAL A 270 -14.50 -19.37 0.85
C VAL A 270 -13.80 -18.03 0.96
N PHE A 271 -13.63 -17.33 -0.16
CA PHE A 271 -13.12 -15.96 -0.22
C PHE A 271 -14.30 -15.00 -0.44
N ARG A 272 -14.21 -13.78 0.09
CA ARG A 272 -15.29 -12.79 -0.03
C ARG A 272 -14.77 -11.46 -0.55
N THR A 273 -15.61 -10.78 -1.31
CA THR A 273 -15.35 -9.45 -1.86
C THR A 273 -16.61 -8.61 -1.75
N GLU A 274 -16.52 -7.34 -2.10
CA GLU A 274 -17.68 -6.53 -2.48
C GLU A 274 -17.83 -6.45 -4.01
N SER A 275 -18.91 -5.83 -4.49
CA SER A 275 -19.35 -5.88 -5.89
C SER A 275 -18.72 -4.88 -6.86
N GLN A 276 -18.04 -3.82 -6.42
CA GLN A 276 -17.45 -2.88 -7.40
C GLN A 276 -16.34 -3.56 -8.19
N ASN A 277 -16.22 -3.16 -9.46
CA ASN A 277 -15.31 -3.81 -10.40
C ASN A 277 -13.88 -3.93 -9.84
N ARG A 278 -13.29 -2.85 -9.32
CA ARG A 278 -11.94 -2.88 -8.75
C ARG A 278 -11.76 -3.87 -7.60
N MET A 279 -12.82 -4.17 -6.84
CA MET A 279 -12.76 -5.11 -5.72
C MET A 279 -12.89 -6.55 -6.20
N LEU A 280 -13.85 -6.80 -7.11
CA LEU A 280 -13.97 -8.09 -7.78
C LEU A 280 -12.66 -8.46 -8.50
N GLU A 281 -12.13 -7.55 -9.32
CA GLU A 281 -10.88 -7.75 -10.04
C GLU A 281 -9.69 -7.93 -9.09
N SER A 282 -9.67 -7.24 -7.95
CA SER A 282 -8.62 -7.42 -6.95
C SER A 282 -8.63 -8.83 -6.37
N SER A 283 -9.82 -9.34 -6.07
CA SER A 283 -10.02 -10.69 -5.51
C SER A 283 -9.65 -11.78 -6.51
N ILE A 284 -10.00 -11.56 -7.78
CA ILE A 284 -9.63 -12.46 -8.89
C ILE A 284 -8.12 -12.48 -9.11
N ASN A 285 -7.46 -11.31 -9.18
CA ASN A 285 -5.99 -11.25 -9.33
C ASN A 285 -5.27 -11.88 -8.13
N PHE A 286 -5.77 -11.67 -6.91
CA PHE A 286 -5.28 -12.37 -5.71
C PHE A 286 -5.43 -13.88 -5.86
N ALA A 287 -6.61 -14.37 -6.27
CA ALA A 287 -6.86 -15.80 -6.46
C ALA A 287 -5.94 -16.40 -7.53
N PHE A 288 -5.70 -15.70 -8.64
CA PHE A 288 -4.73 -16.14 -9.65
C PHE A 288 -3.32 -16.26 -9.09
N GLY A 289 -2.87 -15.32 -8.27
CA GLY A 289 -1.58 -15.42 -7.59
C GLY A 289 -1.53 -16.55 -6.57
N PHE A 290 -2.64 -16.81 -5.88
CA PHE A 290 -2.72 -17.79 -4.79
C PHE A 290 -2.90 -19.24 -5.27
N PHE A 291 -3.62 -19.46 -6.37
CA PHE A 291 -4.01 -20.78 -6.89
C PHE A 291 -3.43 -21.11 -8.27
N GLY A 292 -2.96 -20.12 -9.03
CA GLY A 292 -2.58 -20.28 -10.44
C GLY A 292 -3.78 -20.37 -11.38
N ASN A 293 -3.52 -20.36 -12.69
CA ASN A 293 -4.54 -20.56 -13.72
C ASN A 293 -4.61 -22.05 -14.12
N PRO A 294 -5.78 -22.71 -14.14
CA PRO A 294 -7.13 -22.19 -13.81
C PRO A 294 -7.41 -22.08 -12.30
N ILE A 295 -8.24 -21.10 -11.92
CA ILE A 295 -8.71 -20.92 -10.52
C ILE A 295 -10.05 -21.62 -10.25
N GLU A 296 -10.73 -22.06 -11.30
CA GLU A 296 -12.02 -22.73 -11.25
C GLU A 296 -11.94 -24.02 -10.41
N GLY A 297 -12.88 -24.17 -9.47
CA GLY A 297 -12.93 -25.34 -8.58
C GLY A 297 -11.93 -25.30 -7.41
N GLN A 298 -11.06 -24.29 -7.32
CA GLN A 298 -10.09 -24.18 -6.22
C GLN A 298 -10.64 -23.44 -4.99
N TYR A 299 -11.68 -22.61 -5.15
CA TYR A 299 -12.30 -21.84 -4.08
C TYR A 299 -13.73 -21.40 -4.45
N GLN A 300 -14.47 -20.88 -3.46
CA GLN A 300 -15.76 -20.21 -3.63
C GLN A 300 -15.62 -18.70 -3.40
N GLN A 301 -16.31 -17.88 -4.19
CA GLN A 301 -16.35 -16.43 -4.02
C GLN A 301 -17.77 -15.89 -3.83
N ILE A 302 -17.97 -15.03 -2.83
CA ILE A 302 -19.27 -14.37 -2.58
C ILE A 302 -19.14 -12.87 -2.29
N ASN A 303 -20.19 -12.11 -2.63
CA ASN A 303 -20.35 -10.70 -2.26
C ASN A 303 -20.88 -10.58 -0.82
N ASN A 304 -20.33 -9.71 0.04
CA ASN A 304 -20.79 -9.57 1.42
C ASN A 304 -20.54 -8.19 2.06
N THR A 305 -20.78 -8.09 3.37
CA THR A 305 -20.73 -6.96 4.34
C THR A 305 -19.52 -6.03 4.31
N ILE A 306 -18.58 -6.26 3.42
CA ILE A 306 -17.24 -5.68 3.37
C ILE A 306 -17.25 -4.30 2.65
N SER A 307 -18.45 -3.69 2.55
CA SER A 307 -18.74 -2.35 2.03
C SER A 307 -20.00 -1.76 2.72
N PRO A 308 -19.89 -1.34 4.00
CA PRO A 308 -21.04 -1.16 4.88
C PRO A 308 -21.78 0.18 4.75
N TRP A 309 -21.23 1.16 4.03
CA TRP A 309 -21.70 2.57 4.08
C TRP A 309 -23.17 2.75 3.68
N ASN A 310 -23.71 1.92 2.79
CA ASN A 310 -25.13 1.99 2.39
C ASN A 310 -26.12 1.55 3.49
N THR A 311 -25.64 0.84 4.53
CA THR A 311 -26.49 0.32 5.61
C THR A 311 -26.57 1.24 6.83
N CYS A 312 -25.72 2.28 6.88
CA CYS A 312 -25.68 3.25 7.98
C CYS A 312 -26.20 4.60 7.48
N PRO A 313 -27.42 5.05 7.87
CA PRO A 313 -27.94 6.34 7.43
C PRO A 313 -27.02 7.53 7.77
N ASN A 314 -26.25 7.43 8.86
CA ASN A 314 -25.29 8.47 9.25
C ASN A 314 -24.09 8.57 8.27
N ALA A 315 -23.81 7.55 7.47
CA ALA A 315 -22.78 7.59 6.44
C ALA A 315 -23.17 8.51 5.27
N ASN A 316 -24.45 8.85 5.13
CA ASN A 316 -24.94 9.83 4.14
C ASN A 316 -24.99 11.27 4.69
N ILE A 317 -24.49 11.52 5.90
CA ILE A 317 -24.44 12.85 6.51
C ILE A 317 -23.02 13.40 6.37
N PRO A 318 -22.77 14.43 5.53
CA PRO A 318 -21.42 14.94 5.28
C PRO A 318 -20.65 15.36 6.52
N ALA A 319 -21.33 16.01 7.48
CA ALA A 319 -20.74 16.41 8.76
C ALA A 319 -20.26 15.23 9.63
N LYS A 320 -20.64 14.00 9.30
CA LYS A 320 -20.20 12.77 9.98
C LYS A 320 -19.22 11.96 9.13
N ALA A 321 -19.58 11.68 7.86
CA ALA A 321 -18.84 10.77 6.99
C ALA A 321 -17.69 11.42 6.23
N PHE A 322 -17.79 12.72 5.92
CA PHE A 322 -16.84 13.44 5.07
C PHE A 322 -16.23 14.65 5.78
N ARG A 323 -16.25 14.64 7.12
CA ARG A 323 -15.82 15.80 7.93
C ARG A 323 -14.34 16.13 7.80
N GLY A 324 -13.51 15.15 7.43
CA GLY A 324 -12.08 15.29 7.20
C GLY A 324 -11.74 16.20 6.03
N LEU A 325 -12.64 16.37 5.05
CA LEU A 325 -12.42 17.26 3.90
C LEU A 325 -12.06 18.69 4.33
N ASN A 326 -12.77 19.23 5.32
CA ASN A 326 -12.50 20.57 5.85
C ASN A 326 -11.09 20.68 6.47
N PHE A 327 -10.60 19.61 7.12
CA PHE A 327 -9.25 19.55 7.71
C PHE A 327 -8.19 19.48 6.62
N VAL A 328 -8.43 18.70 5.57
CA VAL A 328 -7.54 18.60 4.40
C VAL A 328 -7.45 19.93 3.65
N GLN A 329 -8.57 20.62 3.44
CA GLN A 329 -8.62 21.92 2.77
C GLN A 329 -7.80 22.98 3.53
N GLN A 330 -8.06 23.13 4.83
CA GLN A 330 -7.32 24.07 5.67
C GLN A 330 -5.83 23.75 5.74
N TRP A 331 -5.48 22.46 5.82
CA TRP A 331 -4.08 22.05 5.79
C TRP A 331 -3.42 22.33 4.43
N GLY A 332 -4.13 22.06 3.33
CA GLY A 332 -3.70 22.41 1.97
C GLY A 332 -3.32 23.88 1.85
N ASP A 333 -4.15 24.79 2.37
CA ASP A 333 -3.88 26.23 2.35
C ASP A 333 -2.61 26.62 3.14
N VAL A 334 -2.19 25.78 4.10
CA VAL A 334 -0.94 25.96 4.84
C VAL A 334 0.25 25.45 4.04
N TYR A 335 0.28 24.16 3.67
CA TYR A 335 1.50 23.54 3.13
C TYR A 335 1.70 23.79 1.63
N LEU A 336 0.65 24.11 0.87
CA LEU A 336 0.74 24.40 -0.57
C LEU A 336 0.84 25.89 -0.90
N LYS A 337 0.86 26.76 0.10
CA LYS A 337 0.90 28.22 -0.12
C LYS A 337 2.03 28.63 -1.07
N ASP A 338 3.24 28.13 -0.84
CA ASP A 338 4.41 28.46 -1.66
C ASP A 338 4.37 27.76 -3.03
N ALA A 339 3.84 26.53 -3.10
CA ALA A 339 3.59 25.86 -4.37
C ALA A 339 2.64 26.69 -5.24
N VAL A 340 1.48 27.12 -4.72
CA VAL A 340 0.51 27.95 -5.46
C VAL A 340 1.16 29.21 -6.03
N ALA A 341 2.01 29.89 -5.26
CA ALA A 341 2.77 31.04 -5.75
C ALA A 341 3.70 30.66 -6.93
N ARG A 342 4.48 29.57 -6.80
CA ARG A 342 5.35 29.07 -7.88
C ARG A 342 4.57 28.65 -9.13
N PHE A 343 3.41 28.00 -8.97
CA PHE A 343 2.55 27.61 -10.09
C PHE A 343 2.04 28.84 -10.87
N LYS A 344 1.63 29.91 -10.16
CA LYS A 344 1.21 31.18 -10.78
C LYS A 344 2.32 31.87 -11.57
N GLU A 345 3.57 31.84 -11.07
CA GLU A 345 4.71 32.38 -11.81
C GLU A 345 5.01 31.57 -13.08
N MET A 346 4.86 30.24 -13.01
CA MET A 346 5.20 29.35 -14.13
C MET A 346 4.08 29.18 -15.16
N ALA A 347 2.83 29.43 -14.81
CA ALA A 347 1.68 29.33 -15.74
C ALA A 347 0.63 30.40 -15.38
N PRO A 348 0.89 31.69 -15.68
CA PRO A 348 0.06 32.81 -15.23
C PRO A 348 -1.33 32.88 -15.88
N GLU A 349 -1.53 32.18 -17.01
CA GLU A 349 -2.84 32.08 -17.68
C GLU A 349 -3.83 31.16 -16.94
N VAL A 350 -3.34 30.39 -15.95
CA VAL A 350 -4.16 29.53 -15.10
C VAL A 350 -4.40 30.24 -13.77
N ASP A 351 -5.67 30.41 -13.41
CA ASP A 351 -6.04 30.89 -12.07
C ASP A 351 -5.89 29.75 -11.04
N TRP A 352 -4.65 29.50 -10.61
CA TRP A 352 -4.30 28.42 -9.69
C TRP A 352 -4.85 28.65 -8.29
N THR A 353 -5.55 27.64 -7.78
CA THR A 353 -5.99 27.52 -6.39
C THR A 353 -5.23 26.42 -5.65
N THR A 354 -5.36 26.37 -4.32
CA THR A 354 -4.86 25.24 -3.50
C THR A 354 -5.41 23.90 -4.00
N GLU A 355 -6.69 23.85 -4.40
CA GLU A 355 -7.32 22.64 -4.93
C GLU A 355 -6.64 22.13 -6.19
N ASP A 356 -6.34 23.02 -7.15
CA ASP A 356 -5.71 22.66 -8.41
C ASP A 356 -4.30 22.08 -8.19
N VAL A 357 -3.54 22.70 -7.28
CA VAL A 357 -2.19 22.27 -6.91
C VAL A 357 -2.21 20.95 -6.13
N TYR A 358 -3.22 20.74 -5.27
CA TYR A 358 -3.44 19.46 -4.61
C TYR A 358 -3.83 18.35 -5.60
N SER A 359 -4.70 18.66 -6.58
CA SER A 359 -5.03 17.76 -7.69
C SER A 359 -3.78 17.37 -8.49
N ALA A 360 -2.82 18.29 -8.68
CA ALA A 360 -1.54 17.98 -9.31
C ALA A 360 -0.69 17.00 -8.49
N GLN A 361 -0.71 17.05 -7.15
CA GLN A 361 -0.07 16.03 -6.31
C GLN A 361 -0.72 14.65 -6.45
N LYS A 362 -2.06 14.59 -6.46
CA LYS A 362 -2.77 13.33 -6.76
C LYS A 362 -2.49 12.84 -8.18
N MET A 363 -2.41 13.74 -9.16
CA MET A 363 -2.09 13.40 -10.55
C MET A 363 -0.75 12.66 -10.63
N CYS A 364 0.29 13.13 -9.93
CA CYS A 364 1.57 12.43 -9.82
C CYS A 364 1.41 10.97 -9.39
N ALA A 365 0.70 10.72 -8.29
CA ALA A 365 0.52 9.36 -7.79
C ALA A 365 -0.26 8.48 -8.78
N TYR A 366 -1.39 8.98 -9.31
CA TYR A 366 -2.25 8.23 -10.21
C TYR A 366 -1.64 7.97 -11.59
N GLU A 367 -0.99 8.95 -12.19
CA GLU A 367 -0.25 8.75 -13.44
C GLU A 367 0.89 7.76 -13.24
N THR A 368 1.63 7.86 -12.13
CA THR A 368 2.74 6.94 -11.91
C THR A 368 2.27 5.49 -11.78
N VAL A 369 1.22 5.22 -10.99
CA VAL A 369 0.71 3.84 -10.85
C VAL A 369 -0.08 3.33 -12.07
N ALA A 370 -0.43 4.20 -13.02
CA ALA A 370 -1.12 3.82 -14.25
C ALA A 370 -0.18 3.66 -15.45
N LEU A 371 0.77 4.60 -15.59
CA LEU A 371 1.62 4.81 -16.76
C LEU A 371 3.11 4.52 -16.46
N GLY A 372 3.46 4.32 -15.20
CA GLY A 372 4.82 4.01 -14.74
C GLY A 372 5.65 5.24 -14.32
N TYR A 373 5.22 6.45 -14.69
CA TYR A 373 5.90 7.71 -14.38
C TYR A 373 4.93 8.90 -14.48
N SER A 374 5.24 10.00 -13.79
CA SER A 374 4.53 11.28 -13.96
C SER A 374 5.45 12.48 -13.84
N ALA A 375 5.31 13.43 -14.77
CA ALA A 375 6.02 14.71 -14.71
C ALA A 375 5.53 15.61 -13.56
N PHE A 376 4.29 15.42 -13.08
CA PHE A 376 3.76 16.17 -11.93
C PHE A 376 4.57 15.92 -10.65
N CYS A 377 5.25 14.77 -10.55
CA CYS A 377 6.01 14.41 -9.36
C CYS A 377 7.19 15.36 -9.07
N GLU A 378 7.76 16.00 -10.10
CA GLU A 378 8.93 16.87 -10.00
C GLU A 378 8.58 18.32 -9.61
N LEU A 379 7.29 18.66 -9.54
CA LEU A 379 6.81 20.02 -9.26
C LEU A 379 6.86 20.42 -7.78
N PHE A 380 6.99 19.43 -6.92
CA PHE A 380 6.85 19.59 -5.47
C PHE A 380 8.16 19.31 -4.75
N THR A 381 8.37 20.04 -3.67
CA THR A 381 9.47 19.86 -2.73
C THR A 381 9.21 18.67 -1.81
N LYS A 382 10.26 18.20 -1.12
CA LYS A 382 10.15 17.18 -0.08
C LYS A 382 9.13 17.59 1.00
N GLU A 383 9.19 18.83 1.45
CA GLU A 383 8.29 19.36 2.49
C GLU A 383 6.82 19.36 2.03
N GLU A 384 6.57 19.66 0.75
CA GLU A 384 5.23 19.61 0.16
C GLU A 384 4.73 18.16 -0.01
N TRP A 385 5.62 17.20 -0.24
CA TRP A 385 5.27 15.77 -0.21
C TRP A 385 5.00 15.26 1.20
N ASP A 386 5.77 15.70 2.19
CA ASP A 386 5.50 15.39 3.60
C ASP A 386 4.13 16.00 4.02
N GLY A 387 3.82 17.20 3.53
CA GLY A 387 2.51 17.84 3.70
C GLY A 387 1.38 17.07 3.01
N PHE A 388 1.59 16.56 1.81
CA PHE A 388 0.62 15.73 1.08
C PHE A 388 0.35 14.41 1.79
N ASP A 389 1.40 13.70 2.23
CA ASP A 389 1.28 12.47 3.01
C ASP A 389 0.48 12.71 4.30
N TYR A 390 0.74 13.83 5.00
CA TYR A 390 -0.03 14.21 6.18
C TYR A 390 -1.48 14.61 5.87
N SER A 391 -1.77 15.17 4.69
CA SER A 391 -3.13 15.50 4.27
C SER A 391 -4.01 14.24 4.17
N HIS A 392 -3.47 13.13 3.67
CA HIS A 392 -4.18 11.86 3.63
C HIS A 392 -4.45 11.35 5.04
N ASP A 393 -3.50 11.54 5.97
CA ASP A 393 -3.68 11.15 7.36
C ASP A 393 -4.83 11.91 8.02
N LEU A 394 -4.90 13.24 7.82
CA LEU A 394 -6.03 14.05 8.27
C LEU A 394 -7.36 13.54 7.69
N GLY A 395 -7.39 13.30 6.37
CA GLY A 395 -8.58 12.78 5.69
C GLY A 395 -9.10 11.49 6.32
N PHE A 396 -8.28 10.45 6.36
CA PHE A 396 -8.68 9.13 6.90
C PHE A 396 -8.89 9.14 8.41
N TRP A 397 -8.11 9.93 9.17
CA TRP A 397 -8.30 10.05 10.61
C TRP A 397 -9.71 10.53 10.96
N TYR A 398 -10.15 11.61 10.30
CA TYR A 398 -11.43 12.26 10.62
C TYR A 398 -12.63 11.65 9.89
N ASN A 399 -12.45 11.01 8.73
CA ASN A 399 -13.54 10.35 7.99
C ASN A 399 -13.81 8.92 8.49
N ASP A 400 -12.76 8.12 8.67
CA ASP A 400 -12.90 6.66 8.73
C ASP A 400 -12.34 6.03 10.01
N ALA A 401 -11.28 6.61 10.56
CA ALA A 401 -10.57 6.05 11.71
C ALA A 401 -11.00 6.68 13.05
N TYR A 402 -10.04 6.91 13.95
CA TYR A 402 -10.27 7.27 15.36
C TYR A 402 -10.91 8.65 15.59
N GLY A 403 -10.87 9.56 14.61
CA GLY A 403 -11.57 10.84 14.64
C GLY A 403 -13.01 10.77 14.10
N SER A 404 -13.40 9.64 13.51
CA SER A 404 -14.72 9.45 12.90
C SER A 404 -15.79 9.13 13.95
N PRO A 405 -16.94 9.82 13.94
CA PRO A 405 -18.05 9.48 14.83
C PRO A 405 -18.78 8.18 14.45
N ILE A 406 -18.55 7.65 13.25
CA ILE A 406 -19.22 6.46 12.73
C ILE A 406 -18.25 5.31 12.41
N GLY A 407 -16.93 5.55 12.45
CA GLY A 407 -15.93 4.59 12.00
C GLY A 407 -16.02 3.24 12.70
N GLN A 408 -16.12 3.25 14.04
CA GLN A 408 -16.30 2.03 14.83
C GLN A 408 -17.58 1.25 14.45
N ALA A 409 -18.69 1.96 14.20
CA ALA A 409 -19.97 1.32 13.89
C ALA A 409 -19.95 0.62 12.53
N LEU A 410 -19.28 1.21 11.54
CA LEU A 410 -19.17 0.65 10.20
C LEU A 410 -18.21 -0.55 10.14
N GLY A 411 -17.13 -0.56 10.94
CA GLY A 411 -16.20 -1.69 11.02
C GLY A 411 -16.70 -2.87 11.86
N LEU A 412 -17.74 -2.68 12.68
CA LEU A 412 -18.19 -3.65 13.67
C LEU A 412 -18.72 -4.96 13.06
N GLY A 413 -19.35 -4.93 11.88
CA GLY A 413 -19.87 -6.15 11.28
C GLY A 413 -18.77 -7.15 10.93
N TRP A 414 -17.67 -6.68 10.31
CA TRP A 414 -16.53 -7.54 10.01
C TRP A 414 -15.83 -8.04 11.29
N VAL A 415 -15.72 -7.21 12.32
CA VAL A 415 -15.18 -7.65 13.63
C VAL A 415 -16.06 -8.73 14.26
N SER A 416 -17.38 -8.61 14.14
CA SER A 416 -18.32 -9.64 14.62
C SER A 416 -18.17 -10.95 13.86
N GLU A 417 -17.94 -10.87 12.55
CA GLU A 417 -17.63 -12.03 11.69
C GLU A 417 -16.29 -12.69 12.03
N LEU A 418 -15.25 -11.88 12.27
CA LEU A 418 -13.95 -12.38 12.72
C LEU A 418 -14.12 -13.16 14.03
N VAL A 419 -14.80 -12.57 15.03
CA VAL A 419 -15.06 -13.23 16.31
C VAL A 419 -15.85 -14.52 16.13
N ALA A 420 -16.88 -14.53 15.28
CA ALA A 420 -17.66 -15.73 14.99
C ALA A 420 -16.79 -16.88 14.44
N ARG A 421 -15.91 -16.59 13.48
CA ARG A 421 -15.00 -17.58 12.91
C ARG A 421 -13.93 -18.04 13.90
N LEU A 422 -13.33 -17.11 14.65
CA LEU A 422 -12.33 -17.44 15.67
C LEU A 422 -12.89 -18.30 16.81
N THR A 423 -14.17 -18.12 17.15
CA THR A 423 -14.85 -18.86 18.23
C THR A 423 -15.66 -20.04 17.74
N HIS A 424 -15.68 -20.29 16.44
CA HIS A 424 -16.52 -21.30 15.80
C HIS A 424 -18.01 -21.19 16.21
N THR A 425 -18.48 -19.97 16.47
CA THR A 425 -19.83 -19.70 16.99
C THR A 425 -20.59 -18.79 16.03
N PRO A 426 -21.78 -19.17 15.54
CA PRO A 426 -22.59 -18.32 14.66
C PRO A 426 -22.94 -16.97 15.30
N ILE A 427 -23.10 -15.95 14.46
CA ILE A 427 -23.64 -14.66 14.91
C ILE A 427 -25.13 -14.83 15.20
N GLU A 428 -25.54 -14.63 16.45
CA GLU A 428 -26.95 -14.74 16.83
C GLU A 428 -27.78 -13.51 16.43
N VAL A 429 -27.18 -12.32 16.51
CA VAL A 429 -27.87 -11.04 16.31
C VAL A 429 -27.19 -10.24 15.21
N HIS A 430 -27.94 -10.01 14.13
CA HIS A 430 -27.53 -9.22 12.97
C HIS A 430 -28.11 -7.80 13.05
N ASN A 431 -27.64 -6.99 14.00
CA ASN A 431 -28.12 -5.62 14.25
C ASN A 431 -27.10 -4.52 13.87
N THR A 432 -26.08 -4.88 13.09
CA THR A 432 -25.02 -3.98 12.61
C THR A 432 -25.01 -4.01 11.08
N THR A 433 -23.84 -4.14 10.46
CA THR A 433 -23.68 -4.20 9.01
C THR A 433 -23.76 -5.64 8.48
N THR A 434 -23.95 -6.65 9.35
CA THR A 434 -24.02 -8.07 8.96
C THR A 434 -25.37 -8.46 8.33
N ASN A 435 -25.34 -9.40 7.37
CA ASN A 435 -26.54 -9.92 6.70
C ASN A 435 -26.86 -11.35 7.15
N ALA A 436 -27.93 -11.53 7.93
CA ALA A 436 -28.34 -12.83 8.47
C ALA A 436 -28.49 -13.93 7.41
N THR A 437 -29.06 -13.60 6.24
CA THR A 437 -29.28 -14.59 5.17
C THR A 437 -27.97 -15.05 4.52
N MET A 438 -26.88 -14.29 4.65
CA MET A 438 -25.56 -14.65 4.14
C MET A 438 -24.68 -15.40 5.15
N HIS A 439 -25.14 -15.55 6.40
CA HIS A 439 -24.41 -16.20 7.49
C HIS A 439 -24.90 -17.63 7.74
N ASP A 440 -24.90 -18.46 6.69
CA ASP A 440 -25.15 -19.90 6.80
C ASP A 440 -23.85 -20.72 6.72
N ASN A 441 -23.95 -22.02 6.93
CA ASN A 441 -22.80 -22.93 6.97
C ASN A 441 -22.04 -23.06 5.63
N ILE A 442 -22.63 -22.63 4.51
CA ILE A 442 -22.03 -22.72 3.17
C ILE A 442 -21.31 -21.42 2.82
N ARG A 443 -21.98 -20.29 3.02
CA ARG A 443 -21.50 -18.95 2.64
C ARG A 443 -20.66 -18.30 3.74
N PHE A 444 -20.84 -18.72 4.98
CA PHE A 444 -20.07 -18.26 6.13
C PHE A 444 -19.60 -19.45 6.98
N PRO A 445 -18.73 -20.32 6.44
CA PRO A 445 -18.23 -21.46 7.18
C PRO A 445 -17.39 -20.98 8.38
N LEU A 446 -17.53 -21.66 9.52
CA LEU A 446 -16.87 -21.27 10.77
C LEU A 446 -15.59 -22.05 11.06
N ASN A 447 -15.30 -23.12 10.31
CA ASN A 447 -14.22 -24.06 10.60
C ASN A 447 -13.22 -24.19 9.44
N GLN A 448 -12.79 -23.07 8.85
CA GLN A 448 -11.75 -23.06 7.80
C GLN A 448 -10.41 -22.61 8.38
N SER A 449 -9.31 -23.15 7.85
CA SER A 449 -7.96 -22.71 8.23
C SER A 449 -7.51 -21.44 7.50
N ILE A 450 -8.16 -21.09 6.38
CA ILE A 450 -7.88 -19.86 5.63
C ILE A 450 -9.19 -19.14 5.33
N TYR A 451 -9.24 -17.85 5.65
CA TYR A 451 -10.26 -16.92 5.22
C TYR A 451 -9.62 -15.75 4.49
N VAL A 452 -10.21 -15.31 3.38
CA VAL A 452 -9.75 -14.12 2.64
C VAL A 452 -10.95 -13.23 2.35
N ASP A 453 -10.83 -11.97 2.76
CA ASP A 453 -11.81 -10.92 2.53
C ASP A 453 -11.11 -9.74 1.84
N SER A 454 -11.76 -9.13 0.83
CA SER A 454 -11.25 -7.94 0.15
C SER A 454 -12.16 -6.72 0.36
N THR A 455 -11.57 -5.56 0.68
CA THR A 455 -12.29 -4.33 1.04
C THR A 455 -11.67 -3.02 0.52
N HIS A 456 -12.24 -1.88 0.90
CA HIS A 456 -11.67 -0.56 0.67
C HIS A 456 -10.84 -0.07 1.87
N GLU A 457 -9.92 0.85 1.62
CA GLU A 457 -9.16 1.56 2.65
C GLU A 457 -10.04 2.19 3.73
N THR A 458 -11.20 2.73 3.34
CA THR A 458 -12.16 3.35 4.25
C THR A 458 -12.65 2.33 5.27
N VAL A 459 -13.12 1.17 4.80
CA VAL A 459 -13.59 0.08 5.66
C VAL A 459 -12.44 -0.57 6.43
N PHE A 460 -11.26 -0.69 5.84
CA PHE A 460 -10.07 -1.18 6.53
C PHE A 460 -9.76 -0.32 7.77
N MET A 461 -9.77 1.02 7.62
CA MET A 461 -9.59 1.96 8.74
C MET A 461 -10.71 1.88 9.78
N GLN A 462 -11.94 1.67 9.34
CA GLN A 462 -13.10 1.46 10.21
C GLN A 462 -12.96 0.16 11.01
N ILE A 463 -12.48 -0.92 10.39
CA ILE A 463 -12.19 -2.22 11.03
C ILE A 463 -11.09 -2.06 12.08
N MET A 464 -10.00 -1.35 11.79
CA MET A 464 -8.95 -1.08 12.78
C MET A 464 -9.49 -0.33 14.00
N THR A 465 -10.38 0.64 13.76
CA THR A 465 -11.05 1.40 14.82
C THR A 465 -12.00 0.50 15.63
N ALA A 466 -12.72 -0.40 14.96
CA ALA A 466 -13.62 -1.36 15.60
C ALA A 466 -12.87 -2.43 16.43
N LEU A 467 -11.70 -2.86 15.98
CA LEU A 467 -10.76 -3.71 16.72
C LEU A 467 -10.09 -2.98 17.89
N ASN A 468 -10.30 -1.68 18.04
CA ASN A 468 -9.75 -0.85 19.10
C ASN A 468 -8.22 -0.76 19.10
N LEU A 469 -7.58 -0.76 17.91
CA LEU A 469 -6.12 -0.66 17.73
C LEU A 469 -5.58 0.74 18.03
N THR A 470 -5.87 1.26 19.22
CA THR A 470 -5.61 2.65 19.63
C THR A 470 -4.12 2.97 19.80
N ASN A 471 -3.22 2.01 19.60
CA ASN A 471 -1.78 2.24 19.47
C ASN A 471 -1.48 3.19 18.30
N PHE A 472 -2.25 3.09 17.21
CA PHE A 472 -2.21 4.02 16.08
C PHE A 472 -2.81 5.40 16.38
N ALA A 473 -3.46 5.57 17.52
CA ALA A 473 -4.13 6.80 17.95
C ALA A 473 -3.54 7.39 19.24
N SER A 474 -2.41 6.84 19.70
CA SER A 474 -1.80 7.18 21.00
C SER A 474 -1.34 8.64 21.09
N ASP A 475 -1.07 9.28 19.96
CA ASP A 475 -0.73 10.70 19.89
C ASP A 475 -1.94 11.64 20.04
N GLY A 476 -3.16 11.10 20.05
CA GLY A 476 -4.39 11.89 20.07
C GLY A 476 -4.77 12.44 18.69
N GLN A 477 -5.58 13.50 18.68
CA GLN A 477 -6.11 14.09 17.45
C GLN A 477 -5.01 14.73 16.60
N LEU A 478 -5.06 14.51 15.29
CA LEU A 478 -4.10 15.09 14.35
C LEU A 478 -4.36 16.61 14.16
N PRO A 479 -3.37 17.49 14.44
CA PRO A 479 -3.53 18.94 14.28
C PRO A 479 -3.53 19.39 12.81
N ILE A 480 -4.26 20.45 12.48
CA ILE A 480 -4.30 21.02 11.11
C ILE A 480 -3.25 22.10 10.85
N THR A 481 -2.44 22.45 11.84
CA THR A 481 -1.51 23.58 11.75
C THR A 481 -0.07 23.17 11.50
N HIS A 482 0.26 21.89 11.71
CA HIS A 482 1.62 21.36 11.56
C HIS A 482 1.58 19.84 11.42
N ILE A 483 2.62 19.27 10.82
CA ILE A 483 2.83 17.82 10.81
C ILE A 483 3.31 17.40 12.19
N LEU A 484 2.63 16.44 12.81
CA LEU A 484 3.09 15.85 14.06
C LEU A 484 4.32 14.95 13.79
N PRO A 485 5.50 15.24 14.37
CA PRO A 485 6.69 14.41 14.21
C PRO A 485 6.48 13.02 14.79
N ASN A 486 6.99 11.98 14.12
CA ASN A 486 6.92 10.57 14.58
C ASN A 486 5.50 10.05 14.87
N ARG A 487 4.47 10.67 14.26
CA ARG A 487 3.08 10.28 14.41
C ARG A 487 2.84 8.80 14.15
N LYS A 488 2.00 8.17 14.97
CA LYS A 488 1.65 6.75 14.88
C LYS A 488 0.62 6.47 13.79
N PHE A 489 -0.28 7.42 13.54
CA PHE A 489 -1.22 7.31 12.42
C PHE A 489 -0.55 7.80 11.13
N LYS A 490 -0.20 6.85 10.26
CA LYS A 490 0.35 7.13 8.93
C LYS A 490 -0.33 6.25 7.88
N SER A 491 -1.22 6.83 7.10
CA SER A 491 -2.03 6.13 6.08
C SER A 491 -1.17 5.42 5.03
N SER A 492 -0.01 5.97 4.66
CA SER A 492 0.95 5.31 3.75
C SER A 492 1.63 4.07 4.34
N LYS A 493 1.57 3.85 5.66
CA LYS A 493 2.00 2.60 6.32
C LYS A 493 0.84 1.64 6.59
N ILE A 494 -0.37 2.18 6.80
CA ILE A 494 -1.50 1.42 7.34
C ILE A 494 -2.49 1.01 6.25
N ALA A 495 -2.80 1.90 5.30
CA ALA A 495 -3.71 1.61 4.19
C ALA A 495 -3.22 2.13 2.82
N PRO A 496 -1.99 1.80 2.38
CA PRO A 496 -1.58 1.98 0.97
C PRO A 496 -2.44 1.12 0.03
N PHE A 497 -2.30 1.30 -1.28
CA PHE A 497 -2.88 0.37 -2.27
C PHE A 497 -2.37 -1.04 -2.03
N ALA A 498 -3.25 -2.04 -2.12
CA ALA A 498 -2.99 -3.44 -1.78
C ALA A 498 -2.55 -3.68 -0.31
N THR A 499 -2.92 -2.80 0.62
CA THR A 499 -2.72 -3.05 2.05
C THR A 499 -3.32 -4.40 2.46
N ASN A 500 -2.70 -5.08 3.40
CA ASN A 500 -3.19 -6.35 3.93
C ASN A 500 -3.03 -6.44 5.45
N MET A 501 -4.01 -7.09 6.07
CA MET A 501 -4.04 -7.48 7.47
C MET A 501 -4.12 -9.01 7.54
N GLN A 502 -3.31 -9.60 8.40
CA GLN A 502 -3.27 -11.04 8.66
C GLN A 502 -3.56 -11.24 10.16
N VAL A 503 -4.69 -11.87 10.48
CA VAL A 503 -4.99 -12.37 11.83
C VAL A 503 -4.56 -13.83 11.87
N GLN A 504 -3.41 -14.12 12.46
CA GLN A 504 -2.90 -15.47 12.61
C GLN A 504 -3.48 -16.13 13.86
N LEU A 505 -3.84 -17.41 13.74
CA LEU A 505 -4.05 -18.30 14.88
C LEU A 505 -2.80 -19.15 15.06
N LEU A 506 -2.32 -19.22 16.29
CA LEU A 506 -1.08 -19.88 16.67
C LEU A 506 -1.37 -20.91 17.77
N SER A 507 -0.81 -22.10 17.62
CA SER A 507 -0.68 -23.11 18.69
C SER A 507 0.77 -23.08 19.15
N CYS A 508 0.98 -22.94 20.46
CA CYS A 508 2.26 -22.65 21.07
C CYS A 508 2.46 -23.52 22.30
N SER A 509 3.57 -24.24 22.39
CA SER A 509 3.89 -25.05 23.58
C SER A 509 4.17 -24.21 24.83
N SER A 510 4.52 -22.93 24.65
CA SER A 510 4.91 -21.98 25.70
C SER A 510 3.76 -21.08 26.19
N HIS A 511 2.60 -21.09 25.54
CA HIS A 511 1.50 -20.16 25.82
C HIS A 511 0.14 -20.87 25.91
N PRO A 512 -0.87 -20.31 26.60
CA PRO A 512 -2.22 -20.86 26.60
C PRO A 512 -2.82 -20.87 25.18
N GLU A 513 -3.31 -22.00 24.70
CA GLU A 513 -3.83 -22.09 23.34
C GLU A 513 -5.33 -21.75 23.22
N PRO A 514 -5.79 -21.26 22.04
CA PRO A 514 -4.96 -20.74 20.95
C PRO A 514 -4.54 -19.28 21.20
N GLN A 515 -3.43 -18.88 20.59
CA GLN A 515 -2.96 -17.49 20.53
C GLN A 515 -3.41 -16.84 19.22
N ILE A 516 -3.59 -15.52 19.23
CA ILE A 516 -3.81 -14.70 18.04
C ILE A 516 -2.69 -13.67 17.90
N ARG A 517 -2.35 -13.33 16.65
CA ARG A 517 -1.41 -12.25 16.32
C ARG A 517 -1.92 -11.47 15.12
N LEU A 518 -1.75 -10.15 15.13
CA LEU A 518 -2.16 -9.26 14.04
C LEU A 518 -0.93 -8.70 13.33
N ILE A 519 -0.91 -8.79 12.00
CA ILE A 519 0.15 -8.24 11.16
C ILE A 519 -0.50 -7.35 10.10
N ILE A 520 -0.05 -6.09 9.97
CA ILE A 520 -0.52 -5.15 8.95
C ILE A 520 0.65 -4.77 8.07
N ASN A 521 0.59 -5.05 6.77
CA ASN A 521 1.68 -4.80 5.81
C ASN A 521 3.03 -5.29 6.33
N ASP A 522 3.06 -6.48 6.94
CA ASP A 522 4.24 -7.12 7.53
C ASP A 522 4.77 -6.50 8.84
N GLY A 523 4.14 -5.43 9.32
CA GLY A 523 4.40 -4.92 10.67
C GLY A 523 3.54 -5.66 11.69
N VAL A 524 4.18 -6.36 12.63
CA VAL A 524 3.48 -6.98 13.77
C VAL A 524 2.85 -5.87 14.60
N THR A 525 1.55 -5.95 14.82
CA THR A 525 0.76 -4.93 15.49
C THR A 525 0.44 -5.37 16.92
N PRO A 526 0.86 -4.62 17.95
CA PRO A 526 0.52 -4.96 19.32
C PRO A 526 -0.99 -4.96 19.56
N LEU A 527 -1.47 -5.99 20.25
CA LEU A 527 -2.87 -6.12 20.67
C LEU A 527 -3.11 -5.61 22.10
N THR A 528 -2.13 -4.92 22.71
CA THR A 528 -2.18 -4.41 24.10
C THR A 528 -3.35 -3.46 24.38
N THR A 529 -3.91 -2.85 23.32
CA THR A 529 -5.07 -1.97 23.40
C THR A 529 -6.41 -2.72 23.45
N ILE A 530 -6.39 -4.03 23.18
CA ILE A 530 -7.53 -4.93 23.38
C ILE A 530 -7.50 -5.40 24.83
N ARG A 531 -8.63 -5.22 25.52
CA ARG A 531 -8.76 -5.52 26.95
C ARG A 531 -8.39 -6.98 27.23
N GLY A 532 -7.44 -7.19 28.14
CA GLY A 532 -7.00 -8.51 28.59
C GLY A 532 -5.86 -9.09 27.76
N CYS A 533 -5.50 -8.51 26.62
CA CYS A 533 -4.27 -8.90 25.93
C CYS A 533 -3.05 -8.40 26.72
N PRO A 534 -2.04 -9.26 26.97
CA PRO A 534 -0.83 -8.87 27.66
C PRO A 534 0.08 -8.00 26.78
N GLU A 535 1.07 -7.37 27.41
CA GLU A 535 2.26 -6.94 26.68
C GLU A 535 3.06 -8.18 26.28
N ASP A 536 3.29 -8.34 24.98
CA ASP A 536 3.97 -9.49 24.40
C ASP A 536 4.94 -9.00 23.32
N LYS A 537 6.18 -9.49 23.36
CA LYS A 537 7.25 -9.03 22.47
C LYS A 537 6.98 -9.37 21.00
N ASP A 538 6.19 -10.42 20.74
CA ASP A 538 5.82 -10.88 19.41
C ASP A 538 4.37 -10.48 19.07
N GLY A 539 3.74 -9.61 19.88
CA GLY A 539 2.38 -9.09 19.66
C GLY A 539 1.27 -10.14 19.84
N MET A 540 1.54 -11.24 20.55
CA MET A 540 0.56 -12.31 20.75
C MET A 540 -0.48 -11.97 21.83
N CYS A 541 -1.69 -12.52 21.67
CA CYS A 541 -2.74 -12.46 22.68
C CYS A 541 -3.51 -13.79 22.77
N PRO A 542 -3.85 -14.29 23.98
CA PRO A 542 -4.73 -15.45 24.09
C PRO A 542 -6.09 -15.16 23.46
N LEU A 543 -6.60 -16.06 22.59
CA LEU A 543 -7.87 -15.86 21.89
C LEU A 543 -9.03 -15.53 22.84
N LYS A 544 -9.08 -16.21 24.00
CA LYS A 544 -10.12 -15.97 25.03
C LYS A 544 -10.20 -14.51 25.51
N ASN A 545 -9.12 -13.74 25.40
CA ASN A 545 -9.06 -12.36 25.86
C ASN A 545 -9.60 -11.39 24.80
N LEU A 546 -9.56 -11.74 23.51
CA LEU A 546 -10.25 -11.01 22.45
C LEU A 546 -11.77 -10.91 22.72
N LEU A 547 -12.30 -11.87 23.47
CA LEU A 547 -13.73 -12.05 23.75
C LEU A 547 -14.21 -11.38 25.05
N MET A 548 -13.31 -10.79 25.85
CA MET A 548 -13.66 -10.22 27.16
C MET A 548 -14.60 -9.01 27.02
N PRO A 549 -15.84 -9.05 27.55
CA PRO A 549 -16.77 -7.93 27.49
C PRO A 549 -16.22 -6.64 28.11
N LYS A 550 -16.63 -5.50 27.54
CA LYS A 550 -16.50 -4.21 28.23
C LYS A 550 -17.48 -4.19 29.42
N ARG A 551 -17.05 -4.62 30.62
CA ARG A 551 -17.85 -4.40 31.85
C ARG A 551 -18.21 -2.91 31.99
N LYS A 552 -19.52 -2.66 32.11
CA LYS A 552 -20.25 -1.43 32.48
C LYS A 552 -19.38 -0.23 32.85
N GLN A 553 -19.34 0.77 31.98
CA GLN A 553 -19.19 2.16 32.37
C GLN A 553 -20.54 2.82 32.04
N SER A 554 -21.27 3.16 33.11
CA SER A 554 -22.48 4.01 33.19
C SER A 554 -23.23 4.34 31.88
N GLU A 555 -24.42 3.75 31.76
CA GLU A 555 -25.60 4.21 31.00
C GLU A 555 -25.42 4.60 29.51
N HIS A 556 -26.07 3.79 28.64
CA HIS A 556 -26.25 3.96 27.19
C HIS A 556 -25.02 3.68 26.31
N ARG A 557 -24.62 2.40 26.20
CA ARG A 557 -24.03 1.78 24.99
C ARG A 557 -23.84 0.28 25.23
N VAL A 558 -24.70 -0.54 24.63
CA VAL A 558 -24.52 -2.01 24.57
C VAL A 558 -23.71 -2.33 23.33
N LEU A 559 -22.44 -2.71 23.49
CA LEU A 559 -21.72 -3.47 22.46
C LEU A 559 -20.70 -4.40 23.12
N ILE A 560 -20.93 -5.69 22.86
CA ILE A 560 -20.12 -6.87 23.20
C ILE A 560 -20.21 -7.30 24.67
N GLY A 561 -21.15 -8.22 24.92
CA GLY A 561 -21.10 -9.14 26.05
C GLY A 561 -22.43 -9.34 26.76
N HIS A 562 -23.32 -10.13 26.18
CA HIS A 562 -24.31 -10.95 26.90
C HIS A 562 -24.53 -12.22 26.08
N VAL A 563 -23.62 -13.18 26.25
CA VAL A 563 -23.82 -14.58 25.86
C VAL A 563 -23.60 -15.37 27.15
N THR A 564 -24.56 -16.23 27.47
CA THR A 564 -24.71 -17.10 28.67
C THR A 564 -25.54 -16.54 29.84
N GLU A 565 -26.47 -17.41 30.27
CA GLU A 565 -27.39 -17.33 31.42
C GLU A 565 -28.76 -16.64 31.25
N ILE A 566 -29.69 -17.28 30.53
CA ILE A 566 -31.09 -17.36 30.99
C ILE A 566 -31.62 -18.77 30.67
N GLY A 567 -31.58 -19.65 31.67
CA GLY A 567 -32.05 -21.04 31.50
C GLY A 567 -32.26 -21.77 32.82
N ARG A 568 -32.69 -21.08 33.88
CA ARG A 568 -33.21 -21.71 35.11
C ARG A 568 -33.90 -20.68 35.99
N SER A 569 -35.24 -20.65 35.98
CA SER A 569 -36.06 -20.64 37.21
C SER A 569 -37.55 -20.56 36.88
N ARG A 570 -38.32 -21.47 37.52
CA ARG A 570 -39.73 -21.39 37.90
C ARG A 570 -40.80 -21.57 36.82
N LYS A 571 -41.18 -22.84 36.65
CA LYS A 571 -42.58 -23.25 36.82
C LYS A 571 -42.63 -24.32 37.91
N ASP A 572 -43.02 -23.91 39.12
CA ASP A 572 -43.70 -24.78 40.07
C ASP A 572 -44.93 -23.98 40.54
N GLY A 573 -46.09 -24.61 40.39
CA GLY A 573 -47.21 -24.45 41.32
C GLY A 573 -47.09 -25.47 42.43
#